data_AF-A0A2W6ZBH2-F1
#
_entry.id   AF-A0A2W6ZBH2-F1
#
_cell.length_a   1.000
_cell.length_b   1.000
_cell.length_c   1.000
_cell.angle_alpha   90.00
_cell.angle_beta   90.00
_cell.angle_gamma   90.00
#
_symmetry.space_group_name_H-M   'P 1'
#
loop_
_entity.id
_entity.type
_entity.pdbx_description
1 polymer ?
#
loop_
_entity_poly.entity_id
_entity_poly.type
_entity_poly.pdbx_seq_one_letter_code
_entity_poly.pdbx_strand_id
1 'polypeptide(L)'
;MNERRKTFGVDPGPTDDLGASDFQPRPIARPDPAAARRVAEADGYTSGATTRAPGDTQHRYRTGRTAQLNLKVTPETRARFAAMADAAGVSMNELFERAFAAYLKSEDGR
;
A
#
# COMPACT_ATOMS: atom_id res chain seq x y z
N MET A 1 26.38 -25.06 -17.37
CA MET A 1 25.76 -24.81 -18.69
C MET A 1 24.25 -24.96 -18.48
N ASN A 2 23.55 -23.89 -18.06
CA ASN A 2 22.12 -23.99 -17.75
C ASN A 2 21.29 -23.44 -18.89
N GLU A 3 20.67 -24.35 -19.62
CA GLU A 3 19.78 -24.11 -20.76
C GLU A 3 18.44 -23.55 -20.27
N ARG A 4 18.08 -22.35 -20.72
CA ARG A 4 16.78 -21.74 -20.40
C ARG A 4 15.69 -22.43 -21.22
N ARG A 5 14.77 -23.14 -20.55
CA ARG A 5 13.55 -23.67 -21.19
C ARG A 5 12.72 -22.52 -21.75
N LYS A 6 12.46 -22.53 -23.06
CA LYS A 6 11.52 -21.63 -23.74
C LYS A 6 10.09 -22.03 -23.37
N THR A 7 9.48 -21.33 -22.41
CA THR A 7 8.09 -21.56 -21.96
C THR A 7 7.03 -20.81 -22.75
N PHE A 8 7.39 -20.14 -23.84
CA PHE A 8 6.43 -19.47 -24.70
C PHE A 8 6.65 -19.96 -26.13
N GLY A 9 5.85 -20.96 -26.54
CA GLY A 9 5.82 -21.52 -27.89
C GLY A 9 5.09 -20.63 -28.89
N VAL A 10 5.35 -19.32 -28.84
CA VAL A 10 4.94 -18.39 -29.90
C VAL A 10 6.24 -17.94 -30.53
N ASP A 11 6.51 -18.41 -31.74
CA ASP A 11 7.53 -17.83 -32.59
C ASP A 11 7.15 -16.36 -32.76
N PRO A 12 7.97 -15.38 -32.31
CA PRO A 12 7.68 -14.00 -32.61
C PRO A 12 7.84 -13.86 -34.12
N GLY A 13 6.72 -13.99 -34.83
CA GLY A 13 6.65 -13.69 -36.25
C GLY A 13 7.31 -12.33 -36.55
N PRO A 14 7.66 -12.06 -37.81
CA PRO A 14 8.41 -10.87 -38.18
C PRO A 14 7.82 -9.64 -37.49
N THR A 15 8.65 -8.98 -36.67
CA THR A 15 8.26 -7.82 -35.84
C THR A 15 7.79 -6.63 -36.68
N ASP A 16 7.96 -6.71 -38.00
CA ASP A 16 7.44 -5.77 -39.00
C ASP A 16 5.91 -5.69 -39.03
N ASP A 17 5.17 -6.75 -38.66
CA ASP A 17 3.70 -6.73 -38.66
C ASP A 17 3.09 -5.82 -37.57
N LEU A 18 3.90 -5.42 -36.58
CA LEU A 18 3.46 -4.54 -35.49
C LEU A 18 3.56 -3.04 -35.84
N GLY A 19 4.01 -2.68 -37.06
CA GLY A 19 4.10 -1.29 -37.50
C GLY A 19 4.99 -0.42 -36.60
N ALA A 20 5.97 -1.02 -35.92
CA ALA A 20 6.82 -0.33 -34.96
C ALA A 20 7.64 0.81 -35.61
N SER A 21 7.96 0.66 -36.90
CA SER A 21 8.63 1.68 -37.71
C SER A 21 7.76 2.92 -37.99
N ASP A 22 6.44 2.76 -37.97
CA ASP A 22 5.45 3.83 -38.18
C ASP A 22 5.07 4.55 -36.88
N PHE A 23 5.54 4.07 -35.73
CA PHE A 23 5.32 4.69 -34.44
C PHE A 23 6.20 5.95 -34.30
N GLN A 24 5.71 7.05 -34.86
CA GLN A 24 6.32 8.37 -34.69
C GLN A 24 5.59 9.17 -33.61
N PRO A 25 6.33 9.86 -32.70
CA PRO A 25 5.71 10.67 -31.67
C PRO A 25 4.92 11.81 -32.32
N ARG A 26 3.62 11.89 -32.02
CA ARG A 26 2.81 13.03 -32.46
C ARG A 26 3.26 14.28 -31.71
N PRO A 27 3.31 15.46 -32.37
CA PRO A 27 3.58 16.70 -31.66
C PRO A 27 2.47 16.95 -30.63
N ILE A 28 2.85 16.98 -29.35
CA ILE A 28 1.94 17.23 -28.24
C ILE A 28 1.88 18.74 -28.01
N ALA A 29 0.69 19.33 -28.18
CA ALA A 29 0.42 20.67 -27.68
C ALA A 29 0.39 20.64 -26.15
N ARG A 30 1.44 21.17 -25.52
CA ARG A 30 1.48 21.27 -24.06
C ARG A 30 0.52 22.40 -23.63
N PRO A 31 -0.39 22.14 -22.69
CA PRO A 31 -1.24 23.20 -22.14
C PRO A 31 -0.40 24.23 -21.39
N ASP A 32 -0.90 25.46 -21.29
CA ASP A 32 -0.29 26.54 -20.52
C ASP A 32 -0.08 26.08 -19.06
N PRO A 33 1.17 26.05 -18.56
CA PRO A 33 1.47 25.67 -17.19
C PRO A 33 0.70 26.49 -16.14
N ALA A 34 0.42 27.77 -16.42
CA ALA A 34 -0.34 28.62 -15.50
C ALA A 34 -1.83 28.26 -15.46
N ALA A 35 -2.41 27.81 -16.57
CA ALA A 35 -3.77 27.26 -16.60
C ALA A 35 -3.86 25.93 -15.83
N ALA A 36 -2.91 25.02 -16.04
CA ALA A 36 -2.85 23.74 -15.32
C ALA A 36 -2.70 23.94 -13.80
N ARG A 37 -1.87 24.91 -13.39
CA ARG A 37 -1.67 25.25 -11.97
C ARG A 37 -2.94 25.80 -11.32
N ARG A 38 -3.69 26.67 -12.00
CA ARG A 38 -4.96 27.23 -11.48
C ARG A 38 -6.02 26.14 -11.23
N VAL A 39 -6.13 25.17 -12.14
CA VAL A 39 -7.05 24.03 -11.96
C VAL A 39 -6.62 23.17 -10.78
N ALA A 40 -5.32 22.83 -10.70
CA ALA A 40 -4.79 22.06 -9.59
C ALA A 40 -5.03 22.74 -8.22
N GLU A 41 -4.80 24.06 -8.14
CA GLU A 41 -5.03 24.83 -6.91
C GLU A 41 -6.53 24.92 -6.55
N ALA A 42 -7.43 25.07 -7.53
CA ALA A 42 -8.88 25.05 -7.32
C ALA A 42 -9.39 23.70 -6.78
N ASP A 43 -8.79 22.60 -7.22
CA ASP A 43 -9.08 21.24 -6.77
C ASP A 43 -8.33 20.86 -5.47
N GLY A 44 -7.61 21.80 -4.86
CA GLY A 44 -6.89 21.59 -3.61
C GLY A 44 -5.53 20.89 -3.73
N TYR A 45 -5.06 20.64 -4.95
CA TYR A 45 -3.72 20.10 -5.23
C TYR A 45 -2.68 21.22 -5.22
N THR A 46 -2.29 21.64 -4.01
CA THR A 46 -1.17 22.58 -3.82
C THR A 46 0.15 21.81 -3.70
N SER A 47 1.18 22.27 -4.41
CA SER A 47 2.53 21.70 -4.29
C SER A 47 3.06 21.94 -2.88
N GLY A 48 3.22 20.86 -2.11
CA GLY A 48 3.58 20.90 -0.69
C GLY A 48 2.51 20.40 0.29
N ALA A 49 1.29 20.06 -0.18
CA ALA A 49 0.24 19.47 0.64
C ALA A 49 0.49 17.98 0.95
N THR A 50 1.61 17.67 1.59
CA THR A 50 1.64 16.54 2.53
C THR A 50 1.70 17.13 3.93
N THR A 51 0.61 17.75 4.36
CA THR A 51 0.39 17.94 5.79
C THR A 51 0.13 16.55 6.36
N ARG A 52 1.21 15.82 6.68
CA ARG A 52 1.12 14.66 7.56
C ARG A 52 0.41 15.16 8.80
N ALA A 53 -0.83 14.74 9.00
CA ALA A 53 -1.60 15.16 10.16
C ALA A 53 -0.76 14.83 11.42
N PRO A 54 -0.64 15.75 12.39
CA PRO A 54 -0.07 15.43 13.69
C PRO A 54 -0.88 14.27 14.29
N GLY A 55 -0.33 13.06 14.26
CA GLY A 55 -1.07 11.83 14.58
C GLY A 55 -0.81 10.65 13.64
N ASP A 56 -0.25 10.88 12.45
CA ASP A 56 0.26 9.77 11.62
C ASP A 56 1.62 9.29 12.18
N THR A 57 1.66 8.88 13.44
CA THR A 57 2.82 8.18 14.00
C THR A 57 2.77 6.76 13.48
N GLN A 58 3.29 6.57 12.27
CA GLN A 58 3.65 5.24 11.80
C GLN A 58 4.51 4.54 12.86
N HIS A 59 3.89 3.61 13.61
CA HIS A 59 4.53 2.79 14.62
C HIS A 59 5.42 1.75 13.92
N ARG A 60 6.54 2.21 13.36
CA ARG A 60 7.51 1.37 12.64
C ARG A 60 8.73 1.13 13.53
N TYR A 61 8.58 0.25 14.51
CA TYR A 61 9.73 -0.44 15.08
C TYR A 61 9.79 -1.84 14.48
N ARG A 62 11.00 -2.36 14.21
CA ARG A 62 11.16 -3.72 13.67
C ARG A 62 10.67 -4.70 14.72
N THR A 63 9.53 -5.33 14.46
CA THR A 63 8.96 -6.35 15.34
C THR A 63 9.23 -7.71 14.72
N GLY A 64 9.80 -8.68 15.46
CA GLY A 64 10.17 -10.02 14.98
C GLY A 64 9.00 -10.92 14.52
N ARG A 65 7.87 -10.32 14.13
CA ARG A 65 6.65 -10.98 13.65
C ARG A 65 6.90 -11.47 12.22
N THR A 66 6.92 -12.78 12.06
CA THR A 66 7.23 -13.45 10.77
C THR A 66 6.02 -14.11 10.12
N ALA A 67 4.94 -14.35 10.88
CA ALA A 67 3.73 -15.02 10.41
C ALA A 67 2.50 -14.10 10.52
N GLN A 68 1.52 -14.33 9.64
CA GLN A 68 0.24 -13.61 9.62
C GLN A 68 -0.88 -14.47 10.20
N LEU A 69 -1.75 -13.86 11.00
CA LEU A 69 -3.01 -14.46 11.45
C LEU A 69 -4.16 -13.83 10.68
N ASN A 70 -4.70 -14.54 9.68
CA ASN A 70 -5.76 -14.03 8.82
C ASN A 70 -7.13 -14.17 9.50
N LEU A 71 -7.54 -13.13 10.25
CA LEU A 71 -8.84 -13.07 10.90
C LEU A 71 -9.83 -12.26 10.06
N LYS A 72 -11.05 -12.77 9.94
CA LYS A 72 -12.21 -12.00 9.49
C LYS A 72 -12.96 -11.52 10.73
N VAL A 73 -13.12 -10.20 10.86
CA VAL A 73 -13.86 -9.56 11.95
C VAL A 73 -14.90 -8.61 11.39
N THR A 74 -15.88 -8.23 12.21
CA THR A 74 -16.84 -7.19 11.84
C THR A 74 -16.15 -5.82 11.74
N PRO A 75 -16.68 -4.88 10.95
CA PRO A 75 -16.14 -3.51 10.86
C PRO A 75 -16.11 -2.80 12.22
N GLU A 76 -17.14 -3.03 13.05
CA GLU A 76 -17.24 -2.48 14.39
C GLU A 76 -16.12 -2.98 15.30
N THR A 77 -15.87 -4.29 15.33
CA THR A 77 -14.78 -4.87 16.12
C THR A 77 -13.44 -4.33 15.67
N ARG A 78 -13.22 -4.20 14.35
CA ARG A 78 -11.99 -3.60 13.81
C ARG A 78 -11.80 -2.16 14.28
N ALA A 79 -12.85 -1.34 14.23
CA ALA A 79 -12.79 0.06 14.65
C ALA A 79 -12.50 0.20 16.15
N ARG A 80 -13.19 -0.58 16.99
CA ARG A 80 -12.93 -0.61 18.44
C ARG A 80 -11.50 -1.04 18.75
N PHE A 81 -10.99 -2.07 18.05
CA PHE A 81 -9.64 -2.56 18.25
C PHE A 81 -8.56 -1.56 17.84
N ALA A 82 -8.77 -0.84 16.73
CA ALA A 82 -7.90 0.25 16.32
C ALA A 82 -7.88 1.38 17.36
N ALA A 83 -9.04 1.83 17.82
CA ALA A 83 -9.14 2.87 18.84
C ALA A 83 -8.46 2.50 20.16
N MET A 84 -8.54 1.23 20.58
CA MET A 84 -7.81 0.73 21.75
C MET A 84 -6.29 0.76 21.55
N ALA A 85 -5.82 0.41 20.35
CA ALA A 85 -4.39 0.42 20.03
C ALA A 85 -3.85 1.86 20.03
N ASP A 86 -4.60 2.79 19.43
CA ASP A 86 -4.29 4.22 19.40
C ASP A 86 -4.25 4.81 20.81
N ALA A 87 -5.26 4.52 21.65
CA ALA A 87 -5.31 4.98 23.03
C ALA A 87 -4.16 4.44 23.89
N ALA A 88 -3.71 3.22 23.60
CA ALA A 88 -2.55 2.60 24.24
C ALA A 88 -1.21 3.04 23.62
N GLY A 89 -1.21 3.78 22.51
CA GLY A 89 -0.02 4.22 21.80
C GLY A 89 0.79 3.08 21.16
N VAL A 90 0.16 1.95 20.86
CA VAL A 90 0.81 0.73 20.33
C VAL A 90 0.21 0.30 19.00
N SER A 91 0.94 -0.53 18.26
CA SER A 91 0.39 -1.15 17.05
C SER A 91 -0.71 -2.17 17.38
N MET A 92 -1.68 -2.35 16.47
CA MET A 92 -2.73 -3.39 16.60
C MET A 92 -2.14 -4.80 16.82
N ASN A 93 -1.02 -5.12 16.18
CA ASN A 93 -0.36 -6.42 16.35
C ASN A 93 0.19 -6.61 17.77
N GLU A 94 0.74 -5.55 18.37
CA GLU A 94 1.22 -5.59 19.75
C GLU A 94 0.09 -5.67 20.76
N LEU A 95 -0.99 -4.89 20.53
CA LEU A 95 -2.19 -5.00 21.34
C LEU A 95 -2.76 -6.43 21.30
N PHE A 96 -2.73 -7.07 20.14
CA PHE A 96 -3.18 -8.45 19.98
C PHE A 96 -2.33 -9.43 20.80
N GLU A 97 -1.00 -9.33 20.76
CA GLU A 97 -0.10 -10.17 21.57
C GLU A 97 -0.36 -9.99 23.08
N ARG A 98 -0.54 -8.75 23.54
CA ARG A 98 -0.88 -8.46 24.94
C ARG A 98 -2.22 -9.08 25.35
N ALA A 99 -3.24 -8.91 24.51
CA ALA A 99 -4.56 -9.49 24.75
C ALA A 99 -4.52 -11.03 24.78
N PHE A 100 -3.76 -11.65 23.87
CA PHE A 100 -3.59 -13.09 23.83
C PHE A 100 -2.86 -13.63 25.07
N ALA A 101 -1.79 -12.97 25.51
CA ALA A 101 -1.08 -13.34 26.74
C ALA A 101 -1.98 -13.21 27.99
N ALA A 102 -2.80 -12.15 28.06
CA ALA A 102 -3.76 -11.98 29.15
C ALA A 102 -4.84 -13.08 29.14
N TYR A 103 -5.32 -13.48 27.96
CA TYR A 103 -6.25 -14.59 27.81
C TYR A 103 -5.66 -15.92 28.30
N LEU A 104 -4.44 -16.26 27.88
CA LEU A 104 -3.75 -17.48 28.35
C LEU A 104 -3.61 -17.50 29.88
N LYS A 105 -3.17 -16.39 30.49
CA LYS A 105 -3.06 -16.27 31.94
C LYS A 105 -4.40 -16.49 32.66
N SER A 106 -5.51 -16.07 32.04
CA SER A 106 -6.84 -16.26 32.62
C SER A 106 -7.34 -17.71 32.54
N GLU A 107 -6.92 -18.47 31.52
CA GLU A 107 -7.24 -19.89 31.39
C GLU A 107 -6.34 -20.77 32.27
N ASP A 108 -5.06 -20.42 32.44
CA ASP A 108 -4.14 -21.13 33.36
C ASP A 108 -4.56 -21.01 34.84
N GLY A 109 -5.35 -19.99 35.17
CA GLY A 109 -5.91 -19.77 36.50
C GLY A 109 -7.26 -20.44 36.75
N ARG A 110 -7.76 -21.23 35.80
CA ARG A 110 -9.05 -21.94 35.84
C ARG A 110 -8.86 -23.43 36.13
#